data_AF-A0A838WFP5-F1
#
_entry.id   AF-A0A838WFP5-F1
#
_cell.length_a   1.000
_cell.length_b   1.000
_cell.length_c   1.000
_cell.angle_alpha   90.00
_cell.angle_beta   90.00
_cell.angle_gamma   90.00
#
_symmetry.space_group_name_H-M   'P 1'
#
loop_
_entity.id
_entity.type
_entity.pdbx_description
1 polymer ?
#
loop_
_entity_poly.entity_id
_entity_poly.type
_entity_poly.pdbx_seq_one_letter_code
_entity_poly.pdbx_strand_id
1 'polypeptide(L)'
;MKKGITPLVLLLVGCATAGTQTGPPGPAAGEATIRALEEQATTAVLERDTVTLRRLWSDQFMVNAPNNRVAPNRSVVLDLMRQGVIHYSSFERSIEQIRVHGDIAIVMGAETVRPIGNAPLAGQTVQRRFTHLWKKEGGTWRVMARHANIAPPSPAQASAEPTLDTVRRATERFRDVNVALAEGYHRDPMNLCVSADMIGRPAEDGRMGIHFARPDLQGIRGPPSPCVDGAGVHTDFLTPAVLLYEPQRDGSLELVAVENLVFIRGWEGAGNQAPPSFHGVPYDRIADDPSTPADEAHMLEPHYDRHVWLYRENPNGMFAQFNPAVTCEHHRGQAAHEGHRARPGAVGSPSSKP
;
A
#
# COMPACT_ATOMS: atom_id res chain seq x y z
N MET A 1 -87.25 42.80 47.60
CA MET A 1 -85.81 43.11 47.39
C MET A 1 -85.13 41.91 46.76
N LYS A 2 -84.32 42.18 45.74
CA LYS A 2 -83.67 41.28 44.77
C LYS A 2 -82.98 40.06 45.41
N LYS A 3 -83.02 38.91 44.71
CA LYS A 3 -81.85 38.05 44.43
C LYS A 3 -82.16 37.20 43.19
N GLY A 4 -81.46 37.50 42.11
CA GLY A 4 -81.61 36.88 40.79
C GLY A 4 -80.93 35.52 40.72
N ILE A 5 -81.54 34.64 39.93
CA ILE A 5 -81.06 33.30 39.59
C ILE A 5 -80.12 33.47 38.39
N THR A 6 -78.87 33.03 38.53
CA THR A 6 -77.89 32.95 37.43
C THR A 6 -77.72 31.47 37.08
N PRO A 7 -77.89 31.04 35.82
CA PRO A 7 -77.67 29.65 35.45
C PRO A 7 -76.18 29.36 35.28
N LEU A 8 -75.76 28.24 35.85
CA LEU A 8 -74.42 27.66 35.75
C LEU A 8 -74.21 27.12 34.32
N VAL A 9 -73.37 27.80 33.53
CA VAL A 9 -72.92 27.32 32.22
C VAL A 9 -71.85 26.24 32.45
N LEU A 10 -72.18 25.00 32.11
CA LEU A 10 -71.27 23.85 32.13
C LEU A 10 -70.35 23.93 30.91
N LEU A 11 -69.11 24.38 31.09
CA LEU A 11 -68.07 24.34 30.04
C LEU A 11 -67.60 22.88 29.87
N LEU A 12 -67.98 22.25 28.76
CA LEU A 12 -67.40 21.00 28.29
C LEU A 12 -65.95 21.24 27.84
N VAL A 13 -64.98 20.85 28.67
CA VAL A 13 -63.58 20.74 28.27
C VAL A 13 -63.45 19.51 27.37
N GLY A 14 -63.45 19.73 26.06
CA GLY A 14 -63.07 18.71 25.10
C GLY A 14 -61.58 18.41 25.21
N CYS A 15 -61.21 17.24 25.73
CA CYS A 15 -59.89 16.67 25.58
C CYS A 15 -59.59 16.48 24.08
N ALA A 16 -58.87 17.42 23.47
CA ALA A 16 -58.24 17.19 22.19
C ALA A 16 -57.12 16.16 22.39
N THR A 17 -57.38 14.92 22.00
CA THR A 17 -56.31 13.93 21.82
C THR A 17 -55.41 14.43 20.70
N ALA A 18 -54.21 14.89 21.06
CA ALA A 18 -53.15 15.13 20.09
C ALA A 18 -52.80 13.78 19.45
N GLY A 19 -53.41 13.50 18.29
CA GLY A 19 -53.01 12.40 17.46
C GLY A 19 -51.57 12.62 17.02
N THR A 20 -50.67 11.76 17.48
CA THR A 20 -49.34 11.62 16.90
C THR A 20 -49.50 11.21 15.45
N GLN A 21 -49.40 12.18 14.53
CA GLN A 21 -49.26 11.90 13.11
C GLN A 21 -47.91 11.20 12.91
N THR A 22 -47.95 9.88 12.76
CA THR A 22 -46.82 9.09 12.27
C THR A 22 -46.68 9.34 10.77
N GLY A 23 -46.14 10.50 10.42
CA GLY A 23 -45.62 10.74 9.08
C GLY A 23 -44.55 9.68 8.74
N PRO A 24 -44.34 9.37 7.45
CA PRO A 24 -43.26 8.47 7.06
C PRO A 24 -41.93 8.98 7.66
N PRO A 25 -41.09 8.08 8.20
CA PRO A 25 -39.82 8.48 8.81
C PRO A 25 -39.03 9.34 7.81
N GLY A 26 -38.52 10.48 8.29
CA GLY A 26 -37.72 11.39 7.47
C GLY A 26 -36.48 10.68 6.88
N PRO A 27 -35.86 11.23 5.82
CA PRO A 27 -34.77 10.59 5.09
C PRO A 27 -33.67 10.00 5.98
N ALA A 28 -33.23 10.73 7.01
CA ALA A 28 -32.20 10.29 7.95
C ALA A 28 -32.59 9.03 8.77
N ALA A 29 -33.85 8.91 9.19
CA ALA A 29 -34.35 7.73 9.90
C ALA A 29 -34.46 6.51 8.95
N GLY A 30 -34.78 6.76 7.68
CA GLY A 30 -34.73 5.74 6.63
C GLY A 30 -33.31 5.21 6.40
N GLU A 31 -32.32 6.10 6.29
CA GLU A 31 -30.91 5.73 6.08
C GLU A 31 -30.34 4.92 7.26
N ALA A 32 -30.64 5.31 8.50
CA ALA A 32 -30.23 4.56 9.68
C ALA A 32 -30.81 3.13 9.69
N THR A 33 -32.08 2.98 9.28
CA THR A 33 -32.72 1.67 9.15
C THR A 33 -32.02 0.80 8.10
N ILE A 34 -31.72 1.37 6.92
CA ILE A 34 -31.00 0.64 5.85
C ILE A 34 -29.60 0.24 6.31
N ARG A 35 -28.88 1.12 7.01
CA ARG A 35 -27.54 0.82 7.55
C ARG A 35 -27.54 -0.38 8.50
N ALA A 36 -28.52 -0.44 9.40
CA ALA A 36 -28.66 -1.58 10.31
C ALA A 36 -28.99 -2.89 9.57
N LEU A 37 -29.81 -2.84 8.51
CA LEU A 37 -30.12 -4.00 7.68
C LEU A 37 -28.92 -4.46 6.83
N GLU A 38 -28.07 -3.55 6.37
CA GLU A 38 -26.81 -3.87 5.69
C GLU A 38 -25.82 -4.59 6.60
N GLU A 39 -25.69 -4.15 7.85
CA GLU A 39 -24.88 -4.82 8.86
C GLU A 39 -25.41 -6.25 9.12
N GLN A 40 -26.72 -6.38 9.32
CA GLN A 40 -27.37 -7.68 9.48
C GLN A 40 -27.14 -8.60 8.27
N ALA A 41 -27.23 -8.07 7.05
CA ALA A 41 -26.96 -8.84 5.83
C ALA A 41 -25.50 -9.31 5.76
N THR A 42 -24.56 -8.47 6.19
CA THR A 42 -23.12 -8.78 6.21
C THR A 42 -22.84 -9.94 7.15
N THR A 43 -23.33 -9.87 8.39
CA THR A 43 -23.22 -10.96 9.38
C THR A 43 -23.85 -12.24 8.86
N ALA A 44 -25.06 -12.17 8.30
CA ALA A 44 -25.74 -13.35 7.76
C ALA A 44 -24.99 -13.99 6.58
N VAL A 45 -24.29 -13.22 5.74
CA VAL A 45 -23.42 -13.81 4.69
C VAL A 45 -22.19 -14.48 5.30
N LEU A 46 -21.53 -13.84 6.26
CA LEU A 46 -20.33 -14.37 6.92
C LEU A 46 -20.62 -15.68 7.66
N GLU A 47 -21.73 -15.74 8.39
CA GLU A 47 -22.20 -16.90 9.13
C GLU A 47 -22.91 -17.95 8.26
N ARG A 48 -23.18 -17.60 7.00
CA ARG A 48 -23.99 -18.40 6.05
C ARG A 48 -25.42 -18.68 6.57
N ASP A 49 -26.00 -17.73 7.30
CA ASP A 49 -27.40 -17.79 7.76
C ASP A 49 -28.38 -17.55 6.60
N THR A 50 -28.70 -18.65 5.91
CA THR A 50 -29.64 -18.60 4.78
C THR A 50 -31.08 -18.25 5.17
N VAL A 51 -31.46 -18.37 6.44
CA VAL A 51 -32.81 -18.01 6.90
C VAL A 51 -32.93 -16.49 6.95
N THR A 52 -31.96 -15.83 7.57
CA THR A 52 -31.92 -14.36 7.59
C THR A 52 -31.76 -13.79 6.18
N LEU A 53 -30.91 -14.38 5.33
CA LEU A 53 -30.76 -13.92 3.94
C LEU A 53 -32.04 -14.06 3.13
N ARG A 54 -32.81 -15.14 3.31
CA ARG A 54 -34.14 -15.29 2.67
C ARG A 54 -35.14 -14.24 3.14
N ARG A 55 -35.00 -13.66 4.33
CA ARG A 55 -35.84 -12.56 4.81
C ARG A 55 -35.37 -11.20 4.28
N LEU A 56 -34.06 -11.00 4.16
CA LEU A 56 -33.47 -9.74 3.69
C LEU A 56 -33.47 -9.60 2.17
N TRP A 57 -33.47 -10.68 1.41
CA TRP A 57 -33.49 -10.65 -0.06
C TRP A 57 -34.91 -10.81 -0.59
N SER A 58 -35.33 -9.88 -1.46
CA SER A 58 -36.61 -9.91 -2.16
C SER A 58 -36.80 -11.23 -2.92
N ASP A 59 -38.05 -11.60 -3.18
CA ASP A 59 -38.36 -12.71 -4.10
C ASP A 59 -37.91 -12.39 -5.54
N GLN A 60 -37.77 -11.09 -5.88
CA GLN A 60 -37.24 -10.61 -7.16
C GLN A 60 -35.72 -10.36 -7.13
N PHE A 61 -35.02 -10.81 -6.09
CA PHE A 61 -33.59 -10.56 -5.91
C PHE A 61 -32.75 -11.07 -7.09
N MET A 62 -31.93 -10.20 -7.68
CA MET A 62 -30.93 -10.58 -8.67
C MET A 62 -29.55 -9.99 -8.36
N VAL A 63 -28.50 -10.63 -8.86
CA VAL A 63 -27.11 -10.24 -8.62
C VAL A 63 -26.33 -10.14 -9.91
N ASN A 64 -25.60 -9.04 -10.13
CA ASN A 64 -24.42 -9.06 -11.00
C ASN A 64 -23.21 -9.36 -10.11
N ALA A 65 -22.65 -10.57 -10.25
CA ALA A 65 -21.70 -11.14 -9.31
C ALA A 65 -20.23 -10.84 -9.68
N PRO A 66 -19.30 -10.92 -8.71
CA PRO A 66 -17.88 -10.66 -8.94
C PRO A 66 -17.18 -11.61 -9.92
N ASN A 67 -17.84 -12.70 -10.32
CA ASN A 67 -17.35 -13.63 -11.36
C ASN A 67 -17.80 -13.24 -12.77
N ASN A 68 -18.22 -11.98 -12.97
CA ASN A 68 -18.70 -11.43 -14.24
C ASN A 68 -19.90 -12.20 -14.82
N ARG A 69 -20.79 -12.73 -13.95
CA ARG A 69 -22.03 -13.38 -14.34
C ARG A 69 -23.21 -12.83 -13.56
N VAL A 70 -24.38 -12.85 -14.18
CA VAL A 70 -25.64 -12.47 -13.53
C VAL A 70 -26.29 -13.72 -12.91
N ALA A 71 -26.57 -13.68 -11.61
CA ALA A 71 -27.42 -14.64 -10.93
C ALA A 71 -28.88 -14.12 -10.94
N PRO A 72 -29.81 -14.78 -11.61
CA PRO A 72 -31.15 -14.23 -11.87
C PRO A 72 -32.10 -14.30 -10.67
N ASN A 73 -31.77 -15.04 -9.63
CA ASN A 73 -32.60 -15.19 -8.44
C ASN A 73 -31.76 -15.54 -7.19
N ARG A 74 -32.35 -15.40 -5.99
CA ARG A 74 -31.68 -15.72 -4.73
C ARG A 74 -31.33 -17.20 -4.55
N SER A 75 -32.08 -18.13 -5.14
CA SER A 75 -31.83 -19.56 -4.97
C SER A 75 -30.47 -19.96 -5.54
N VAL A 76 -30.10 -19.41 -6.70
CA VAL A 76 -28.76 -19.60 -7.30
C VAL A 76 -27.65 -19.19 -6.34
N VAL A 77 -27.79 -18.02 -5.69
CA VAL A 77 -26.78 -17.51 -4.74
C VAL A 77 -26.72 -18.38 -3.48
N LEU A 78 -27.87 -18.78 -2.94
CA LEU A 78 -27.94 -19.66 -1.77
C LEU A 78 -27.34 -21.05 -2.04
N ASP A 79 -27.48 -21.58 -3.25
CA ASP A 79 -26.87 -22.85 -3.64
C ASP A 79 -25.35 -22.74 -3.76
N LEU A 80 -24.83 -21.63 -4.28
CA LEU A 80 -23.38 -21.34 -4.26
C LEU A 80 -22.83 -21.21 -2.84
N MET A 81 -23.59 -20.65 -1.90
CA MET A 81 -23.22 -20.63 -0.47
C MET A 81 -23.18 -22.04 0.12
N ARG A 82 -24.18 -22.89 -0.17
CA ARG A 82 -24.23 -24.29 0.28
C ARG A 82 -23.07 -25.12 -0.27
N GLN A 83 -22.67 -24.88 -1.51
CA GLN A 83 -21.53 -25.54 -2.16
C GLN A 83 -20.17 -25.01 -1.69
N GLY A 84 -20.14 -23.98 -0.83
CA GLY A 84 -18.92 -23.37 -0.33
C GLY A 84 -18.20 -22.46 -1.32
N VAL A 85 -18.82 -22.14 -2.46
CA VAL A 85 -18.29 -21.18 -3.47
C VAL A 85 -18.38 -19.74 -2.93
N ILE A 86 -19.35 -19.47 -2.05
CA ILE A 86 -19.46 -18.22 -1.30
C ILE A 86 -19.24 -18.56 0.18
N HIS A 87 -17.98 -18.44 0.62
CA HIS A 87 -17.56 -18.73 1.99
C HIS A 87 -16.35 -17.86 2.34
N TYR A 88 -16.40 -17.18 3.48
CA TYR A 88 -15.40 -16.18 3.87
C TYR A 88 -14.95 -16.41 5.32
N SER A 89 -13.67 -16.18 5.61
CA SER A 89 -13.18 -16.07 6.99
C SER A 89 -13.35 -14.66 7.54
N SER A 90 -13.40 -13.65 6.68
CA SER A 90 -13.70 -12.26 7.04
C SER A 90 -14.53 -11.58 5.97
N PHE A 91 -15.42 -10.69 6.40
CA PHE A 91 -16.22 -9.83 5.54
C PHE A 91 -16.39 -8.49 6.25
N GLU A 92 -15.75 -7.46 5.71
CA GLU A 92 -15.93 -6.07 6.12
C GLU A 92 -16.62 -5.29 5.00
N ARG A 93 -17.57 -4.42 5.36
CA ARG A 93 -18.26 -3.53 4.42
C ARG A 93 -18.16 -2.09 4.93
N SER A 94 -17.70 -1.20 4.06
CA SER A 94 -17.75 0.24 4.27
C SER A 94 -18.84 0.84 3.39
N ILE A 95 -19.85 1.44 4.01
CA ILE A 95 -20.92 2.15 3.31
C ILE A 95 -20.51 3.60 3.15
N GLU A 96 -20.26 4.02 1.91
CA GLU A 96 -19.87 5.39 1.59
C GLU A 96 -21.08 6.30 1.45
N GLN A 97 -22.15 5.80 0.82
CA GLN A 97 -23.36 6.58 0.61
C GLN A 97 -24.61 5.72 0.72
N ILE A 98 -25.63 6.29 1.36
CA ILE A 98 -27.01 5.80 1.32
C ILE A 98 -27.87 6.94 0.76
N ARG A 99 -28.82 6.63 -0.11
CA ARG A 99 -29.89 7.55 -0.49
C ARG A 99 -31.23 6.83 -0.46
N VAL A 100 -32.20 7.40 0.24
CA VAL A 100 -33.57 6.88 0.31
C VAL A 100 -34.49 7.74 -0.54
N HIS A 101 -35.21 7.11 -1.46
CA HIS A 101 -36.15 7.72 -2.39
C HIS A 101 -37.49 6.98 -2.31
N GLY A 102 -38.39 7.46 -1.46
CA GLY A 102 -39.71 6.84 -1.24
C GLY A 102 -39.56 5.39 -0.72
N ASP A 103 -39.88 4.43 -1.57
CA ASP A 103 -39.82 3.00 -1.27
C ASP A 103 -38.59 2.29 -1.86
N ILE A 104 -37.60 3.05 -2.35
CA ILE A 104 -36.30 2.56 -2.81
C ILE A 104 -35.20 3.14 -1.93
N ALA A 105 -34.16 2.37 -1.63
CA ALA A 105 -32.90 2.89 -1.12
C ALA A 105 -31.72 2.36 -1.95
N ILE A 106 -30.75 3.24 -2.21
CA ILE A 106 -29.53 2.92 -2.95
C ILE A 106 -28.37 3.01 -1.95
N VAL A 107 -27.59 1.94 -1.87
CA VAL A 107 -26.42 1.85 -1.00
C VAL A 107 -25.21 1.55 -1.86
N MET A 108 -24.14 2.32 -1.71
CA MET A 108 -22.89 2.14 -2.43
C MET A 108 -21.69 2.23 -1.49
N GLY A 109 -20.64 1.48 -1.82
CA GLY A 109 -19.38 1.53 -1.07
C GLY A 109 -18.42 0.42 -1.48
N ALA A 110 -17.61 -0.01 -0.51
CA ALA A 110 -16.57 -1.02 -0.68
C ALA A 110 -16.76 -2.22 0.26
N GLU A 111 -16.23 -3.38 -0.14
CA GLU A 111 -16.13 -4.57 0.69
C GLU A 111 -14.70 -5.12 0.65
N THR A 112 -14.17 -5.49 1.82
CA THR A 112 -12.94 -6.29 1.97
C THR A 112 -13.37 -7.68 2.42
N VAL A 113 -13.05 -8.73 1.65
CA VAL A 113 -13.37 -10.10 2.04
C VAL A 113 -12.16 -11.02 1.94
N ARG A 114 -12.15 -12.07 2.75
CA ARG A 114 -11.16 -13.15 2.63
C ARG A 114 -11.85 -14.49 2.36
N PRO A 115 -11.93 -14.93 1.08
CA PRO A 115 -12.57 -16.21 0.74
C PRO A 115 -11.79 -17.40 1.31
N ILE A 116 -12.49 -18.49 1.58
CA ILE A 116 -11.91 -19.72 2.13
C ILE A 116 -12.51 -20.98 1.51
N GLY A 117 -11.79 -22.10 1.64
CA GLY A 117 -12.23 -23.39 1.11
C GLY A 117 -12.34 -23.39 -0.41
N ASN A 118 -13.50 -23.81 -0.94
CA ASN A 118 -13.75 -23.94 -2.37
C ASN A 118 -14.10 -22.60 -3.07
N ALA A 119 -14.04 -21.48 -2.34
CA ALA A 119 -14.34 -20.19 -2.90
C ALA A 119 -13.24 -19.73 -3.89
N PRO A 120 -13.60 -19.07 -5.00
CA PRO A 120 -12.62 -18.41 -5.86
C PRO A 120 -11.75 -17.42 -5.06
N LEU A 121 -10.44 -17.41 -5.35
CA LEU A 121 -9.44 -16.59 -4.65
C LEU A 121 -9.32 -16.92 -3.14
N ALA A 122 -9.59 -18.17 -2.74
CA ALA A 122 -9.42 -18.62 -1.37
C ALA A 122 -8.01 -18.29 -0.83
N GLY A 123 -7.97 -17.76 0.40
CA GLY A 123 -6.74 -17.34 1.07
C GLY A 123 -6.26 -15.92 0.73
N GLN A 124 -6.83 -15.27 -0.28
CA GLN A 124 -6.47 -13.91 -0.67
C GLN A 124 -7.41 -12.87 -0.03
N THR A 125 -6.89 -11.67 0.21
CA THR A 125 -7.73 -10.50 0.54
C THR A 125 -8.25 -9.91 -0.76
N VAL A 126 -9.57 -9.85 -0.92
CA VAL A 126 -10.23 -9.40 -2.14
C VAL A 126 -11.00 -8.12 -1.86
N GLN A 127 -10.70 -7.08 -2.64
CA GLN A 127 -11.42 -5.81 -2.61
C GLN A 127 -12.53 -5.76 -3.66
N ARG A 128 -13.67 -5.18 -3.30
CA ARG A 128 -14.85 -5.08 -4.16
C ARG A 128 -15.51 -3.71 -4.04
N ARG A 129 -16.07 -3.25 -5.15
CA ARG A 129 -17.12 -2.20 -5.13
C ARG A 129 -18.47 -2.87 -5.14
N PHE A 130 -19.43 -2.29 -4.43
CA PHE A 130 -20.79 -2.81 -4.44
C PHE A 130 -21.83 -1.69 -4.61
N THR A 131 -22.99 -2.09 -5.12
CA THR A 131 -24.22 -1.31 -5.13
C THR A 131 -25.37 -2.23 -4.74
N HIS A 132 -26.12 -1.87 -3.71
CA HIS A 132 -27.38 -2.52 -3.35
C HIS A 132 -28.56 -1.59 -3.65
N LEU A 133 -29.60 -2.17 -4.23
CA LEU A 133 -30.92 -1.57 -4.33
C LEU A 133 -31.83 -2.29 -3.34
N TRP A 134 -32.32 -1.54 -2.37
CA TRP A 134 -33.35 -1.98 -1.43
C TRP A 134 -34.71 -1.48 -1.90
N LYS A 135 -35.74 -2.33 -1.79
CA LYS A 135 -37.14 -2.01 -2.03
C LYS A 135 -37.92 -2.25 -0.75
N LYS A 136 -38.87 -1.37 -0.43
CA LYS A 136 -39.85 -1.59 0.63
C LYS A 136 -40.99 -2.47 0.09
N GLU A 137 -41.10 -3.69 0.60
CA GLU A 137 -42.07 -4.72 0.22
C GLU A 137 -42.84 -5.17 1.46
N GLY A 138 -44.18 -5.09 1.44
CA GLY A 138 -45.01 -5.52 2.58
C GLY A 138 -44.65 -4.81 3.90
N GLY A 139 -44.22 -3.54 3.83
CA GLY A 139 -43.79 -2.77 4.99
C GLY A 139 -42.34 -3.00 5.44
N THR A 140 -41.61 -3.95 4.85
CA THR A 140 -40.21 -4.29 5.21
C THR A 140 -39.25 -3.97 4.07
N TRP A 141 -38.04 -3.51 4.37
CA TRP A 141 -36.99 -3.30 3.38
C TRP A 141 -36.29 -4.61 3.01
N ARG A 142 -36.14 -4.86 1.71
CA ARG A 142 -35.49 -6.05 1.17
C ARG A 142 -34.59 -5.69 0.01
N VAL A 143 -33.43 -6.34 -0.12
CA VAL A 143 -32.55 -6.16 -1.28
C VAL A 143 -33.24 -6.75 -2.50
N MET A 144 -33.51 -5.91 -3.51
CA MET A 144 -34.07 -6.34 -4.80
C MET A 144 -32.98 -6.60 -5.85
N ALA A 145 -31.86 -5.87 -5.76
CA ALA A 145 -30.75 -6.07 -6.68
C ALA A 145 -29.43 -5.75 -6.02
N ARG A 146 -28.39 -6.48 -6.43
CA ARG A 146 -27.01 -6.20 -6.03
C ARG A 146 -26.09 -6.28 -7.23
N HIS A 147 -25.17 -5.32 -7.32
CA HIS A 147 -23.99 -5.40 -8.17
C HIS A 147 -22.77 -5.46 -7.25
N ALA A 148 -21.86 -6.39 -7.51
CA ALA A 148 -20.53 -6.33 -6.92
C ALA A 148 -19.50 -6.82 -7.93
N ASN A 149 -18.42 -6.06 -8.09
CA ASN A 149 -17.30 -6.42 -8.93
C ASN A 149 -16.02 -6.41 -8.09
N ILE A 150 -15.09 -7.30 -8.44
CA ILE A 150 -13.73 -7.19 -7.91
C ILE A 150 -13.18 -5.85 -8.40
N ALA A 151 -12.77 -5.03 -7.45
CA ALA A 151 -12.05 -3.81 -7.76
C ALA A 151 -10.57 -4.15 -7.82
N PRO A 152 -9.79 -3.59 -8.76
CA PRO A 152 -8.35 -3.55 -8.57
C PRO A 152 -8.07 -2.91 -7.20
N PRO A 153 -7.02 -3.33 -6.49
CA PRO A 153 -6.64 -2.69 -5.24
C PRO A 153 -6.57 -1.18 -5.46
N SER A 154 -7.20 -0.41 -4.56
CA SER A 154 -7.07 1.04 -4.59
C SER A 154 -5.59 1.39 -4.45
N PRO A 155 -5.05 2.40 -5.15
CA PRO A 155 -3.67 2.85 -4.96
C PRO A 155 -3.36 3.17 -3.48
N ALA A 156 -4.36 3.62 -2.71
CA ALA A 156 -4.26 3.88 -1.27
C ALA A 156 -4.17 2.60 -0.40
N GLN A 157 -4.44 1.43 -0.96
CA GLN A 157 -4.24 0.11 -0.33
C GLN A 157 -3.13 -0.70 -1.03
N ALA A 158 -2.58 -0.19 -2.14
CA ALA A 158 -1.29 -0.61 -2.67
C ALA A 158 -0.10 -0.04 -1.85
N SER A 159 -0.38 0.80 -0.85
CA SER A 159 0.61 1.53 -0.04
C SER A 159 0.66 1.10 1.44
N ALA A 160 0.43 -0.17 1.76
CA ALA A 160 1.05 -0.68 2.98
C ALA A 160 2.47 -1.09 2.59
N GLU A 161 3.41 -0.16 2.74
CA GLU A 161 4.84 -0.48 2.62
C GLU A 161 5.14 -1.74 3.46
N PRO A 162 5.94 -2.68 2.95
CA PRO A 162 6.21 -3.92 3.67
C PRO A 162 6.83 -3.60 5.04
N THR A 163 6.39 -4.31 6.09
CA THR A 163 7.02 -4.18 7.41
C THR A 163 8.49 -4.63 7.32
N LEU A 164 9.34 -4.10 8.20
CA LEU A 164 10.76 -4.49 8.25
C LEU A 164 10.95 -6.01 8.40
N ASP A 165 10.08 -6.68 9.18
CA ASP A 165 10.09 -8.14 9.30
C ASP A 165 9.71 -8.85 8.00
N THR A 166 8.82 -8.26 7.21
CA THR A 166 8.44 -8.82 5.90
C THR A 166 9.59 -8.67 4.91
N VAL A 167 10.25 -7.51 4.91
CA VAL A 167 11.48 -7.30 4.11
C VAL A 167 12.55 -8.30 4.54
N ARG A 168 12.85 -8.41 5.84
CA ARG A 168 13.85 -9.35 6.39
C ARG A 168 13.59 -10.78 5.95
N ARG A 169 12.34 -11.26 6.05
CA ARG A 169 11.96 -12.62 5.61
C ARG A 169 12.09 -12.80 4.10
N ALA A 170 11.72 -11.78 3.33
CA ALA A 170 11.89 -11.85 1.88
C ALA A 170 13.38 -11.99 1.55
N THR A 171 14.24 -11.16 2.12
CA THR A 171 15.66 -11.06 1.73
C THR A 171 16.58 -12.04 2.46
N GLU A 172 16.09 -12.82 3.43
CA GLU A 172 16.90 -13.76 4.23
C GLU A 172 17.68 -14.77 3.38
N ARG A 173 17.10 -15.23 2.26
CA ARG A 173 17.77 -16.14 1.32
C ARG A 173 19.06 -15.57 0.73
N PHE A 174 19.20 -14.24 0.66
CA PHE A 174 20.40 -13.57 0.16
C PHE A 174 21.56 -13.54 1.16
N ARG A 175 21.38 -14.05 2.39
CA ARG A 175 22.53 -14.37 3.25
C ARG A 175 23.50 -15.33 2.57
N ASP A 176 23.02 -16.19 1.67
CA ASP A 176 23.86 -16.86 0.69
C ASP A 176 24.02 -15.97 -0.56
N VAL A 177 25.22 -15.42 -0.74
CA VAL A 177 25.54 -14.56 -1.89
C VAL A 177 25.32 -15.27 -3.24
N ASN A 178 25.41 -16.60 -3.31
CA ASN A 178 25.19 -17.33 -4.55
C ASN A 178 23.72 -17.26 -5.00
N VAL A 179 22.78 -17.15 -4.05
CA VAL A 179 21.37 -16.90 -4.35
C VAL A 179 21.20 -15.52 -4.96
N ALA A 180 21.87 -14.50 -4.40
CA ALA A 180 21.85 -13.15 -4.96
C ALA A 180 22.41 -13.13 -6.40
N LEU A 181 23.58 -13.75 -6.62
CA LEU A 181 24.18 -13.86 -7.95
C LEU A 181 23.26 -14.58 -8.96
N ALA A 182 22.64 -15.69 -8.55
CA ALA A 182 21.71 -16.46 -9.37
C ALA A 182 20.43 -15.66 -9.72
N GLU A 183 20.01 -14.75 -8.84
CA GLU A 183 18.88 -13.86 -9.04
C GLU A 183 19.26 -12.54 -9.75
N GLY A 184 20.49 -12.43 -10.26
CA GLY A 184 20.93 -11.31 -11.10
C GLY A 184 21.53 -10.13 -10.34
N TYR A 185 21.75 -10.25 -9.04
CA TYR A 185 22.55 -9.25 -8.31
C TYR A 185 24.01 -9.38 -8.72
N HIS A 186 24.64 -8.25 -9.01
CA HIS A 186 26.03 -8.18 -9.41
C HIS A 186 26.80 -7.35 -8.40
N ARG A 187 27.93 -7.90 -7.94
CA ARG A 187 28.90 -7.14 -7.16
C ARG A 187 29.29 -5.89 -7.95
N ASP A 188 29.36 -4.75 -7.26
CA ASP A 188 29.93 -3.52 -7.81
C ASP A 188 31.25 -3.81 -8.56
N PRO A 189 31.38 -3.39 -9.84
CA PRO A 189 32.59 -3.64 -10.63
C PRO A 189 33.87 -3.11 -10.01
N MET A 190 33.79 -2.02 -9.23
CA MET A 190 34.94 -1.45 -8.53
C MET A 190 35.32 -2.27 -7.28
N ASN A 191 34.43 -3.16 -6.85
CA ASN A 191 34.60 -4.02 -5.68
C ASN A 191 35.02 -3.22 -4.46
N LEU A 192 34.37 -2.08 -4.22
CA LEU A 192 34.67 -1.23 -3.07
C LEU A 192 33.91 -1.72 -1.83
N CYS A 193 34.58 -1.66 -0.67
CA CYS A 193 33.91 -1.67 0.62
C CYS A 193 33.83 -0.22 1.08
N VAL A 194 32.67 0.38 0.90
CA VAL A 194 32.55 1.84 0.95
C VAL A 194 32.58 2.34 2.39
N SER A 195 33.41 3.35 2.62
CA SER A 195 33.57 4.00 3.91
C SER A 195 33.19 5.48 3.87
N ALA A 196 32.69 6.00 4.98
CA ALA A 196 32.31 7.42 5.08
C ALA A 196 33.47 8.36 4.70
N ASP A 197 34.69 8.07 5.15
CA ASP A 197 35.87 8.88 4.85
C ASP A 197 36.29 8.85 3.37
N MET A 198 35.96 7.80 2.61
CA MET A 198 36.19 7.77 1.15
C MET A 198 35.42 8.87 0.43
N ILE A 199 34.28 9.29 0.98
CA ILE A 199 33.42 10.32 0.40
C ILE A 199 33.45 11.63 1.20
N GLY A 200 34.54 11.88 1.93
CA GLY A 200 34.73 13.14 2.67
C GLY A 200 33.85 13.31 3.92
N ARG A 201 33.22 12.23 4.40
CA ARG A 201 32.42 12.21 5.63
C ARG A 201 33.26 11.78 6.85
N PRO A 202 32.85 12.12 8.08
CA PRO A 202 33.58 11.70 9.29
C PRO A 202 33.74 10.18 9.35
N ALA A 203 34.94 9.71 9.71
CA ALA A 203 35.21 8.28 9.77
C ALA A 203 34.32 7.55 10.80
N GLU A 204 33.90 8.26 11.86
CA GLU A 204 32.97 7.73 12.87
C GLU A 204 31.56 7.42 12.34
N ASP A 205 31.15 7.96 11.18
CA ASP A 205 29.86 7.63 10.57
C ASP A 205 29.80 6.13 10.20
N GLY A 206 30.95 5.50 9.93
CA GLY A 206 31.07 4.06 9.70
C GLY A 206 31.16 3.68 8.24
N ARG A 207 30.65 2.49 7.90
CA ARG A 207 30.80 1.83 6.59
C ARG A 207 29.45 1.39 6.05
N MET A 208 29.34 1.30 4.72
CA MET A 208 28.18 0.70 4.04
C MET A 208 28.40 -0.80 3.79
N GLY A 209 29.64 -1.17 3.46
CA GLY A 209 30.00 -2.52 3.04
C GLY A 209 30.20 -2.61 1.53
N ILE A 210 30.07 -3.82 0.99
CA ILE A 210 30.20 -4.10 -0.44
C ILE A 210 28.80 -4.16 -1.05
N HIS A 211 28.58 -3.34 -2.09
CA HIS A 211 27.29 -3.29 -2.79
C HIS A 211 27.19 -4.38 -3.85
N PHE A 212 26.03 -5.04 -3.88
CA PHE A 212 25.59 -5.93 -4.93
C PHE A 212 24.29 -5.37 -5.50
N ALA A 213 24.33 -4.87 -6.73
CA ALA A 213 23.22 -4.16 -7.36
C ALA A 213 22.45 -5.04 -8.35
N ARG A 214 21.18 -4.70 -8.60
CA ARG A 214 20.31 -5.23 -9.67
C ARG A 214 20.16 -4.18 -10.77
N PRO A 215 21.02 -4.20 -11.80
CA PRO A 215 21.04 -3.16 -12.83
C PRO A 215 19.73 -3.08 -13.62
N ASP A 216 19.03 -4.21 -13.75
CA ASP A 216 17.72 -4.29 -14.41
C ASP A 216 16.63 -3.52 -13.65
N LEU A 217 16.62 -3.60 -12.30
CA LEU A 217 15.68 -2.87 -11.46
C LEU A 217 15.98 -1.36 -11.43
N GLN A 218 17.27 -1.00 -11.49
CA GLN A 218 17.73 0.39 -11.57
C GLN A 218 17.61 0.99 -12.98
N GLY A 219 17.24 0.17 -13.98
CA GLY A 219 17.09 0.60 -15.36
C GLY A 219 18.39 1.06 -16.02
N ILE A 220 19.53 0.52 -15.58
CA ILE A 220 20.85 0.79 -16.15
C ILE A 220 20.95 0.02 -17.48
N ARG A 221 21.15 0.75 -18.58
CA ARG A 221 21.19 0.18 -19.94
C ARG A 221 22.47 0.61 -20.67
N GLY A 222 23.58 -0.03 -20.35
CA GLY A 222 24.84 0.20 -21.06
C GLY A 222 26.05 -0.28 -20.28
N PRO A 223 27.22 -0.38 -20.94
CA PRO A 223 28.49 -0.55 -20.23
C PRO A 223 28.71 0.66 -19.30
N PRO A 224 29.49 0.51 -18.21
CA PRO A 224 29.76 1.61 -17.29
C PRO A 224 30.28 2.83 -18.05
N SER A 225 29.49 3.90 -18.02
CA SER A 225 29.92 5.27 -18.32
C SER A 225 30.80 5.75 -17.16
N PRO A 226 31.70 6.74 -17.35
CA PRO A 226 32.45 7.31 -16.23
C PRO A 226 31.54 7.78 -15.08
N CYS A 227 30.26 8.04 -15.33
CA CYS A 227 29.22 8.17 -14.31
C CYS A 227 28.01 7.34 -14.74
N VAL A 228 27.51 6.45 -13.89
CA VAL A 228 26.43 5.49 -14.21
C VAL A 228 25.08 6.17 -14.01
N ASP A 229 24.17 6.03 -14.99
CA ASP A 229 22.79 6.54 -14.95
C ASP A 229 21.81 5.38 -15.21
N GLY A 230 20.55 5.57 -14.82
CA GLY A 230 19.47 4.62 -15.01
C GLY A 230 18.09 5.27 -15.02
N ALA A 231 17.12 4.58 -15.60
CA ALA A 231 15.73 5.05 -15.70
C ALA A 231 14.75 4.29 -14.80
N GLY A 232 15.26 3.41 -13.92
CA GLY A 232 14.46 2.62 -13.01
C GLY A 232 13.81 3.48 -11.92
N VAL A 233 12.54 3.20 -11.64
CA VAL A 233 11.76 3.83 -10.55
C VAL A 233 11.40 2.82 -9.45
N HIS A 234 12.23 1.78 -9.32
CA HIS A 234 11.97 0.64 -8.44
C HIS A 234 12.20 1.01 -6.96
N THR A 235 11.16 0.82 -6.15
CA THR A 235 11.19 1.14 -4.70
C THR A 235 10.67 0.00 -3.81
N ASP A 236 10.41 -1.19 -4.38
CA ASP A 236 9.91 -2.33 -3.63
C ASP A 236 11.03 -3.03 -2.85
N PHE A 237 11.01 -2.90 -1.52
CA PHE A 237 11.97 -3.56 -0.63
C PHE A 237 11.78 -5.07 -0.49
N LEU A 238 10.67 -5.66 -0.94
CA LEU A 238 10.56 -7.14 -1.00
C LEU A 238 11.50 -7.74 -2.05
N THR A 239 11.88 -6.94 -3.05
CA THR A 239 12.89 -7.26 -4.06
C THR A 239 13.86 -6.08 -4.16
N PRO A 240 14.73 -5.85 -3.18
CA PRO A 240 15.54 -4.62 -3.13
C PRO A 240 16.48 -4.54 -4.34
N ALA A 241 16.76 -3.33 -4.81
CA ALA A 241 17.68 -3.10 -5.92
C ALA A 241 19.14 -3.30 -5.53
N VAL A 242 19.47 -3.19 -4.24
CA VAL A 242 20.85 -3.31 -3.74
C VAL A 242 20.88 -4.14 -2.45
N LEU A 243 21.91 -4.98 -2.33
CA LEU A 243 22.26 -5.76 -1.15
C LEU A 243 23.63 -5.32 -0.65
N LEU A 244 23.77 -5.18 0.67
CA LEU A 244 25.02 -4.76 1.30
C LEU A 244 25.64 -5.90 2.11
N TYR A 245 26.89 -6.20 1.82
CA TYR A 245 27.63 -7.26 2.49
C TYR A 245 28.85 -6.76 3.25
N GLU A 246 29.02 -7.26 4.48
CA GLU A 246 30.24 -7.09 5.28
C GLU A 246 31.20 -8.25 5.01
N PRO A 247 32.45 -7.98 4.60
CA PRO A 247 33.46 -9.02 4.39
C PRO A 247 33.93 -9.62 5.71
N GLN A 248 33.95 -10.95 5.79
CA GLN A 248 34.36 -11.70 6.97
C GLN A 248 35.81 -12.22 6.83
N ARG A 249 36.43 -12.56 7.97
CA ARG A 249 37.84 -12.99 8.04
C ARG A 249 38.16 -14.21 7.16
N ASP A 250 37.21 -15.14 7.07
CA ASP A 250 37.31 -16.37 6.28
C ASP A 250 37.05 -16.15 4.78
N GLY A 251 36.75 -14.91 4.37
CA GLY A 251 36.42 -14.53 3.01
C GLY A 251 34.95 -14.69 2.64
N SER A 252 34.10 -15.15 3.57
CA SER A 252 32.66 -15.13 3.39
C SER A 252 32.12 -13.70 3.45
N LEU A 253 30.88 -13.53 3.02
CA LEU A 253 30.17 -12.26 3.02
C LEU A 253 28.94 -12.39 3.89
N GLU A 254 28.80 -11.51 4.87
CA GLU A 254 27.60 -11.43 5.70
C GLU A 254 26.67 -10.35 5.15
N LEU A 255 25.42 -10.70 4.84
CA LEU A 255 24.41 -9.71 4.48
C LEU A 255 24.10 -8.85 5.70
N VAL A 256 24.32 -7.54 5.61
CA VAL A 256 24.15 -6.59 6.73
C VAL A 256 22.97 -5.65 6.55
N ALA A 257 22.64 -5.28 5.31
CA ALA A 257 21.54 -4.39 4.97
C ALA A 257 21.01 -4.64 3.55
N VAL A 258 19.89 -3.99 3.25
CA VAL A 258 19.33 -3.88 1.90
C VAL A 258 19.10 -2.40 1.59
N GLU A 259 19.05 -2.07 0.31
CA GLU A 259 18.90 -0.69 -0.15
C GLU A 259 18.07 -0.64 -1.44
N ASN A 260 17.37 0.48 -1.62
CA ASN A 260 16.85 0.87 -2.92
C ASN A 260 17.47 2.22 -3.33
N LEU A 261 17.73 2.33 -4.62
CA LEU A 261 18.28 3.52 -5.26
C LEU A 261 17.50 3.81 -6.54
N VAL A 262 17.08 5.07 -6.71
CA VAL A 262 16.49 5.57 -7.96
C VAL A 262 17.23 6.83 -8.41
N PHE A 263 17.57 6.90 -9.69
CA PHE A 263 18.20 8.09 -10.25
C PHE A 263 17.19 9.24 -10.32
N ILE A 264 17.60 10.44 -9.90
CA ILE A 264 16.70 11.60 -9.79
C ILE A 264 16.06 11.91 -11.14
N ARG A 265 16.84 11.90 -12.22
CA ARG A 265 16.33 12.13 -13.58
C ARG A 265 15.26 11.12 -13.97
N GLY A 266 15.48 9.83 -13.71
CA GLY A 266 14.51 8.76 -14.01
C GLY A 266 13.24 8.90 -13.19
N TRP A 267 13.39 9.20 -11.88
CA TRP A 267 12.29 9.37 -10.94
C TRP A 267 11.40 10.57 -11.28
N GLU A 268 11.99 11.75 -11.48
CA GLU A 268 11.27 12.96 -11.86
C GLU A 268 10.70 12.87 -13.27
N GLY A 269 11.42 12.25 -14.20
CA GLY A 269 10.96 12.00 -15.57
C GLY A 269 9.71 11.10 -15.65
N ALA A 270 9.50 10.25 -14.64
CA ALA A 270 8.28 9.46 -14.49
C ALA A 270 7.10 10.24 -13.86
N GLY A 271 7.28 11.53 -13.55
CA GLY A 271 6.24 12.42 -13.02
C GLY A 271 6.19 12.52 -11.50
N ASN A 272 7.16 11.92 -10.78
CA ASN A 272 7.23 12.03 -9.33
C ASN A 272 7.80 13.40 -8.91
N GLN A 273 7.12 14.07 -7.97
CA GLN A 273 7.48 15.44 -7.54
C GLN A 273 8.17 15.50 -6.17
N ALA A 274 8.13 14.41 -5.41
CA ALA A 274 8.78 14.28 -4.12
C ALA A 274 9.71 13.05 -4.15
N PRO A 275 10.75 13.01 -3.29
CA PRO A 275 11.57 11.82 -3.13
C PRO A 275 10.70 10.60 -2.78
N PRO A 276 11.09 9.39 -3.18
CA PRO A 276 10.46 8.18 -2.66
C PRO A 276 10.63 8.13 -1.14
N SER A 277 9.76 7.39 -0.46
CA SER A 277 9.82 7.20 1.00
C SER A 277 9.74 5.72 1.34
N PHE A 278 10.20 5.39 2.55
CA PHE A 278 9.95 4.10 3.19
C PHE A 278 9.78 4.28 4.70
N HIS A 279 8.70 3.73 5.24
CA HIS A 279 8.17 3.96 6.60
C HIS A 279 8.07 5.45 6.97
N GLY A 280 7.64 6.27 6.01
CA GLY A 280 7.51 7.72 6.19
C GLY A 280 8.83 8.50 6.20
N VAL A 281 9.97 7.85 5.96
CA VAL A 281 11.28 8.49 5.83
C VAL A 281 11.59 8.68 4.33
N PRO A 282 11.68 9.93 3.83
CA PRO A 282 12.08 10.21 2.44
C PRO A 282 13.49 9.68 2.20
N TYR A 283 13.81 9.18 1.00
CA TYR A 283 15.15 8.72 0.64
C TYR A 283 16.17 9.88 0.68
N ASP A 284 17.42 9.57 0.98
CA ASP A 284 18.50 10.54 1.04
C ASP A 284 18.90 10.96 -0.38
N ARG A 285 19.05 12.27 -0.61
CA ARG A 285 19.48 12.80 -1.90
C ARG A 285 21.00 12.82 -1.97
N ILE A 286 21.57 12.05 -2.89
CA ILE A 286 23.01 11.96 -3.09
C ILE A 286 23.39 12.61 -4.42
N ALA A 287 24.43 13.44 -4.38
CA ALA A 287 25.05 14.07 -5.54
C ALA A 287 26.45 14.56 -5.15
N ASP A 288 27.39 14.52 -6.08
CA ASP A 288 28.72 15.09 -5.86
C ASP A 288 28.65 16.61 -5.63
N ASP A 289 29.42 17.09 -4.65
CA ASP A 289 29.65 18.53 -4.49
C ASP A 289 30.78 18.97 -5.43
N PRO A 290 30.52 19.78 -6.46
CA PRO A 290 31.56 20.21 -7.40
C PRO A 290 32.67 21.06 -6.75
N SER A 291 32.49 21.49 -5.50
CA SER A 291 33.49 22.21 -4.71
C SER A 291 34.45 21.30 -3.94
N THR A 292 34.16 20.00 -3.83
CA THR A 292 35.01 19.02 -3.19
C THR A 292 35.64 18.10 -4.27
N PRO A 293 36.79 17.48 -3.99
CA PRO A 293 37.34 16.42 -4.83
C PRO A 293 36.76 15.04 -4.51
N ALA A 294 35.83 14.95 -3.56
CA ALA A 294 35.22 13.68 -3.17
C ALA A 294 34.21 13.23 -4.24
N ASP A 295 33.95 11.93 -4.27
CA ASP A 295 32.92 11.30 -5.11
C ASP A 295 31.80 10.85 -4.17
N GLU A 296 30.98 11.79 -3.71
CA GLU A 296 29.90 11.51 -2.77
C GLU A 296 28.81 10.61 -3.35
N ALA A 297 28.68 10.58 -4.67
CA ALA A 297 27.70 9.77 -5.39
C ALA A 297 28.23 8.41 -5.88
N HIS A 298 29.46 8.02 -5.51
CA HIS A 298 30.00 6.69 -5.79
C HIS A 298 30.02 6.36 -7.30
N MET A 299 30.39 7.33 -8.14
CA MET A 299 30.39 7.25 -9.60
C MET A 299 28.99 7.05 -10.22
N LEU A 300 27.93 7.37 -9.47
CA LEU A 300 26.54 7.37 -9.94
C LEU A 300 26.06 8.81 -10.20
N GLU A 301 25.19 8.97 -11.20
CA GLU A 301 24.48 10.24 -11.38
C GLU A 301 23.63 10.56 -10.14
N PRO A 302 23.24 11.83 -9.92
CA PRO A 302 22.43 12.22 -8.77
C PRO A 302 21.22 11.32 -8.57
N HIS A 303 21.07 10.78 -7.37
CA HIS A 303 20.11 9.74 -7.05
C HIS A 303 19.51 9.94 -5.66
N TYR A 304 18.42 9.21 -5.41
CA TYR A 304 17.86 9.00 -4.10
C TYR A 304 18.19 7.58 -3.64
N ASP A 305 18.79 7.42 -2.47
CA ASP A 305 19.02 6.11 -1.85
C ASP A 305 18.32 5.96 -0.50
N ARG A 306 18.06 4.72 -0.11
CA ARG A 306 17.62 4.41 1.26
C ARG A 306 18.15 3.06 1.69
N HIS A 307 19.04 3.13 2.66
CA HIS A 307 19.56 2.00 3.41
C HIS A 307 18.53 1.50 4.43
N VAL A 308 18.44 0.19 4.61
CA VAL A 308 17.62 -0.47 5.64
C VAL A 308 18.47 -1.54 6.35
N TRP A 309 18.91 -1.22 7.57
CA TRP A 309 19.82 -2.04 8.39
C TRP A 309 19.08 -3.20 9.09
N LEU A 310 18.73 -4.22 8.31
CA LEU A 310 17.98 -5.36 8.82
C LEU A 310 18.85 -6.30 9.65
N TYR A 311 20.07 -6.61 9.23
CA TYR A 311 20.82 -7.74 9.80
C TYR A 311 21.91 -7.32 10.77
N ARG A 312 22.54 -6.17 10.54
CA ARG A 312 23.47 -5.55 11.48
C ARG A 312 22.79 -4.37 12.16
N GLU A 313 22.73 -4.38 13.49
CA GLU A 313 22.23 -3.24 14.26
C GLU A 313 23.02 -1.98 13.93
N ASN A 314 22.34 -0.83 13.81
CA ASN A 314 22.96 0.44 13.52
C ASN A 314 22.69 1.44 14.66
N PRO A 315 23.73 1.82 15.45
CA PRO A 315 23.61 2.84 16.49
C PRO A 315 23.13 4.21 15.99
N ASN A 316 23.40 4.55 14.72
CA ASN A 316 22.96 5.79 14.09
C ASN A 316 21.51 5.72 13.58
N GLY A 317 20.88 4.54 13.66
CA GLY A 317 19.48 4.30 13.32
C GLY A 317 19.28 3.38 12.10
N MET A 318 18.09 2.75 12.06
CA MET A 318 17.69 1.76 11.05
C MET A 318 17.83 2.23 9.59
N PHE A 319 17.71 3.54 9.35
CA PHE A 319 17.74 4.13 8.01
C PHE A 319 18.96 5.02 7.76
N ALA A 320 19.92 5.10 8.68
CA ALA A 320 21.11 5.93 8.47
C ALA A 320 21.92 5.46 7.26
N GLN A 321 22.58 6.37 6.54
CA GLN A 321 23.37 6.02 5.35
C GLN A 321 24.56 5.10 5.69
N PHE A 322 25.25 5.37 6.80
CA PHE A 322 26.41 4.59 7.26
C PHE A 322 26.12 3.88 8.57
N ASN A 323 26.84 2.78 8.83
CA ASN A 323 26.78 2.05 10.10
C ASN A 323 28.17 1.92 10.74
N PRO A 324 28.39 2.48 11.96
CA PRO A 324 29.66 2.38 12.68
C PRO A 324 29.98 0.96 13.16
N ALA A 325 28.99 0.07 13.20
CA ALA A 325 29.18 -1.34 13.56
C ALA A 325 29.61 -2.22 12.38
N VAL A 326 29.65 -1.68 11.16
CA VAL A 326 30.10 -2.39 9.96
C VAL A 326 31.59 -2.13 9.71
N THR A 327 32.34 -3.18 9.37
CA THR A 327 33.79 -3.07 9.13
C THR A 327 34.19 -3.49 7.72
N CYS A 328 35.27 -2.89 7.20
CA CYS A 328 35.90 -3.29 5.95
C CYS A 328 37.27 -3.97 6.17
N GLU A 329 37.58 -4.38 7.41
CA GLU A 329 38.90 -4.89 7.81
C GLU A 329 39.34 -6.11 6.98
N HIS A 330 38.39 -6.97 6.62
CA HIS A 330 38.65 -8.21 5.90
C HIS A 330 38.38 -8.11 4.39
N HIS A 331 38.13 -6.91 3.89
CA HIS A 331 37.95 -6.70 2.46
C HIS A 331 39.24 -6.99 1.69
N ARG A 332 39.16 -7.75 0.60
CA ARG A 332 40.29 -8.10 -0.26
C ARG A 332 40.12 -7.54 -1.68
N GLY A 333 39.59 -6.32 -1.80
CA GLY A 333 39.57 -5.51 -3.02
C GLY A 333 40.65 -4.43 -2.99
N GLN A 334 40.91 -3.75 -4.12
CA GLN A 334 41.83 -2.62 -4.13
C GLN A 334 41.30 -1.54 -3.18
N ALA A 335 42.08 -1.22 -2.15
CA ALA A 335 41.86 -0.01 -1.37
C ALA A 335 42.03 1.18 -2.33
N ALA A 336 41.04 2.07 -2.39
CA ALA A 336 41.11 3.32 -3.15
C ALA A 336 42.11 4.32 -2.52
N HIS A 337 43.32 3.88 -2.18
CA HIS A 337 44.39 4.72 -1.63
C HIS A 337 45.36 5.23 -2.69
N GLU A 338 45.14 4.97 -3.98
CA GLU A 338 45.94 5.56 -5.06
C GLU A 338 45.09 6.50 -5.94
N GLY A 339 45.07 7.77 -5.50
CA GLY A 339 44.84 9.00 -6.26
C GLY A 339 44.05 8.89 -7.57
N HIS A 340 42.73 9.06 -7.49
CA HIS A 340 41.95 9.46 -8.66
C HIS A 340 42.17 10.95 -8.91
N ARG A 341 43.08 11.22 -9.86
CA ARG A 341 43.35 12.57 -10.38
C ARG A 341 42.07 13.21 -10.89
N ALA A 342 41.84 14.43 -10.42
CA ALA A 342 40.78 15.34 -10.83
C ALA A 342 40.62 15.50 -12.36
N ARG A 343 39.38 15.78 -12.77
CA ARG A 343 38.95 16.13 -14.14
C ARG A 343 39.81 17.26 -14.73
N PRO A 344 40.31 17.16 -15.97
CA PRO A 344 40.63 18.34 -16.75
C PRO A 344 39.32 18.95 -17.27
N GLY A 345 39.01 20.18 -16.84
CA GLY A 345 37.88 20.94 -17.33
C GLY A 345 37.94 21.16 -18.84
N ALA A 346 36.83 20.87 -19.52
CA ALA A 346 36.64 21.20 -20.92
C ALA A 346 36.01 22.60 -21.02
N VAL A 347 36.77 23.63 -21.40
CA VAL A 347 36.31 24.78 -22.21
C VAL A 347 37.51 25.44 -22.91
N GLY A 348 37.48 25.55 -24.24
CA GLY A 348 38.36 26.45 -24.99
C GLY A 348 38.62 26.04 -26.44
N SER A 349 37.62 26.17 -27.32
CA SER A 349 37.77 26.01 -28.78
C SER A 349 38.80 26.99 -29.37
N PRO A 350 39.55 26.61 -30.43
CA PRO A 350 40.52 27.49 -31.07
C PRO A 350 39.81 28.47 -32.00
N SER A 351 39.99 29.77 -31.76
CA SER A 351 39.60 30.82 -32.72
C SER A 351 40.67 30.92 -33.81
N SER A 352 40.24 30.69 -35.05
CA SER A 352 41.01 30.90 -36.27
C SER A 352 41.24 32.40 -36.52
N LYS A 353 42.52 32.72 -36.73
CA LYS A 353 43.07 33.97 -37.27
C LYS A 353 42.45 34.41 -38.60
N PRO A 354 42.74 35.66 -39.01
CA PRO A 354 43.41 35.89 -40.30
C PRO A 354 44.93 36.05 -40.15
#